data_AF-A0A9P8AYN5-F1
#
_entry.id   AF-A0A9P8AYN5-F1
#
_cell.length_a   1.000
_cell.length_b   1.000
_cell.length_c   1.000
_cell.angle_alpha   90.00
_cell.angle_beta   90.00
_cell.angle_gamma   90.00
#
_symmetry.space_group_name_H-M   'P 1'
#
loop_
_entity.id
_entity.type
_entity.pdbx_description
1 polymer ?
#
loop_
_entity_poly.entity_id
_entity_poly.type
_entity_poly.pdbx_seq_one_letter_code
_entity_poly.pdbx_strand_id
1 'polypeptide(L)'
;MIRLPASFTSLYRLFLRTTSASVLHHPLATRNLRNLWRSTFHDAAKVIHHLHHEPPPPPAIKEELESWLSIWNNRGTYACPPPPQVPYTIPQSKPERRAVDNTLALLHNSSHTRGLSHQLTRNLALLVHHEYRRVSEIKYPVWNPQLPADSKEYQIRVLPAKSRTETKRDAMKAISDRALSAVSKAVRMAEGRDGVVLGSVAVKGKLKRNV
;
A
#
# COMPACT_ATOMS: atom_id res chain seq x y z
N MET A 1 -6.12 1.81 26.77
CA MET A 1 -5.61 2.02 25.38
C MET A 1 -4.10 2.11 25.44
N ILE A 2 -3.40 1.12 24.89
CA ILE A 2 -1.93 1.12 24.88
C ILE A 2 -1.47 2.28 24.00
N ARG A 3 -0.62 3.16 24.54
CA ARG A 3 -0.06 4.29 23.79
C ARG A 3 1.07 3.79 22.90
N LEU A 4 1.07 4.20 21.63
CA LEU A 4 2.19 3.91 20.72
C LEU A 4 3.47 4.60 21.22
N PRO A 5 4.66 4.03 20.93
CA PRO A 5 5.93 4.66 21.26
C PRO A 5 6.03 6.09 20.72
N ALA A 6 6.67 6.98 21.50
CA ALA A 6 6.84 8.38 21.13
C ALA A 6 7.66 8.54 19.83
N SER A 7 8.69 7.70 19.64
CA SER A 7 9.51 7.64 18.43
C SER A 7 8.66 7.35 17.18
N PHE A 8 7.85 6.29 17.21
CA PHE A 8 6.93 5.92 16.13
C PHE A 8 5.95 7.06 15.80
N THR A 9 5.36 7.65 16.83
CA THR A 9 4.40 8.76 16.67
C THR A 9 5.07 10.00 16.06
N SER A 10 6.30 10.32 16.48
CA SER A 10 7.07 11.45 15.94
C SER A 10 7.43 11.22 14.46
N LEU A 11 7.86 10.02 14.09
CA LEU A 11 8.20 9.66 12.71
C LEU A 11 6.96 9.72 11.80
N TYR A 12 5.82 9.21 12.26
CA TYR A 12 4.56 9.32 11.52
C TYR A 12 4.13 10.78 11.32
N ARG A 13 4.25 11.64 12.35
CA ARG A 13 3.95 13.07 12.23
C ARG A 13 4.90 13.78 11.25
N LEU A 14 6.18 13.48 11.31
CA LEU A 14 7.19 14.02 10.38
C LEU A 14 6.85 13.63 8.95
N PHE A 15 6.59 12.33 8.73
CA PHE A 15 6.14 11.80 7.45
C PHE A 15 4.91 12.53 6.91
N LEU A 16 3.86 12.73 7.72
CA LEU A 16 2.66 13.44 7.29
C LEU A 16 2.95 14.89 6.86
N ARG A 17 3.85 15.58 7.58
CA ARG A 17 4.27 16.95 7.24
C ARG A 17 5.05 16.97 5.93
N THR A 18 6.05 16.09 5.77
CA THR A 18 6.89 16.03 4.57
C THR A 18 6.08 15.62 3.34
N THR A 19 5.14 14.68 3.45
CA THR A 19 4.24 14.31 2.34
C THR A 19 3.34 15.47 1.91
N SER A 20 2.91 16.32 2.85
CA SER A 20 2.07 17.47 2.52
C SER A 20 2.88 18.56 1.79
N ALA A 21 4.11 18.78 2.25
CA ALA A 21 5.04 19.73 1.66
C ALA A 21 5.53 19.27 0.28
N SER A 22 5.81 17.96 0.10
CA SER A 22 6.32 17.40 -1.17
C SER A 22 5.38 17.61 -2.35
N VAL A 23 4.07 17.66 -2.10
CA VAL A 23 3.04 17.92 -3.12
C VAL A 23 2.52 19.35 -3.12
N LEU A 24 3.28 20.28 -2.54
CA LEU A 24 2.95 21.71 -2.49
C LEU A 24 1.51 21.97 -1.99
N HIS A 25 1.09 21.23 -0.96
CA HIS A 25 -0.24 21.32 -0.36
C HIS A 25 -1.42 20.99 -1.28
N HIS A 26 -1.21 20.26 -2.38
CA HIS A 26 -2.32 19.78 -3.19
C HIS A 26 -3.13 18.73 -2.40
N PRO A 27 -4.40 18.99 -2.03
CA PRO A 27 -5.11 18.18 -1.03
C PRO A 27 -5.38 16.75 -1.50
N LEU A 28 -5.75 16.57 -2.78
CA LEU A 28 -6.00 15.24 -3.35
C LEU A 28 -4.72 14.40 -3.44
N ALA A 29 -3.62 14.98 -3.93
CA ALA A 29 -2.33 14.31 -4.01
C ALA A 29 -1.81 13.93 -2.62
N THR A 30 -1.95 14.84 -1.65
CA THR A 30 -1.61 14.60 -0.24
C THR A 30 -2.41 13.41 0.30
N ARG A 31 -3.72 13.38 0.07
CA ARG A 31 -4.59 12.29 0.51
C ARG A 31 -4.19 10.95 -0.11
N ASN A 32 -3.92 10.93 -1.41
CA ASN A 32 -3.54 9.71 -2.14
C ASN A 32 -2.22 9.14 -1.62
N LEU A 33 -1.20 9.98 -1.49
CA LEU A 33 0.09 9.60 -0.94
C LEU A 33 -0.04 9.12 0.51
N ARG A 34 -0.80 9.83 1.35
CA ARG A 34 -1.07 9.36 2.72
C ARG A 34 -1.74 7.99 2.72
N ASN A 35 -2.71 7.75 1.85
CA ASN A 35 -3.38 6.44 1.76
C ASN A 35 -2.43 5.32 1.34
N LEU A 36 -1.51 5.61 0.42
CA LEU A 36 -0.50 4.66 -0.07
C LEU A 36 0.41 4.14 1.05
N TRP A 37 0.88 5.04 1.91
CA TRP A 37 1.76 4.70 3.04
C TRP A 37 1.01 4.41 4.35
N ARG A 38 -0.29 4.72 4.44
CA ARG A 38 -1.07 4.47 5.66
C ARG A 38 -1.14 2.99 6.01
N SER A 39 -1.22 2.11 5.02
CA SER A 39 -1.23 0.65 5.24
C SER A 39 0.04 0.19 5.98
N THR A 40 1.21 0.64 5.55
CA THR A 40 2.49 0.24 6.15
C THR A 40 2.62 0.71 7.59
N PHE A 41 2.25 1.97 7.87
CA PHE A 41 2.19 2.49 9.25
C PHE A 41 1.13 1.80 10.11
N HIS A 42 -0.01 1.46 9.53
CA HIS A 42 -1.08 0.76 10.24
C HIS A 42 -0.69 -0.67 10.61
N ASP A 43 0.00 -1.39 9.72
CA ASP A 43 0.49 -2.73 9.98
C ASP A 43 1.60 -2.73 11.03
N ALA A 44 2.52 -1.76 10.98
CA ALA A 44 3.52 -1.57 12.02
C ALA A 44 2.88 -1.26 13.39
N ALA A 45 1.87 -0.38 13.41
CA ALA A 45 1.14 -0.07 14.63
C ALA A 45 0.44 -1.32 15.21
N LYS A 46 -0.13 -2.21 14.36
CA LYS A 46 -0.70 -3.48 14.81
C LYS A 46 0.35 -4.39 15.45
N VAL A 47 1.51 -4.55 14.82
CA VAL A 47 2.60 -5.37 15.38
C VAL A 47 3.05 -4.83 16.74
N ILE A 48 3.25 -3.52 16.84
CA ILE A 48 3.58 -2.86 18.12
C ILE A 48 2.48 -3.11 19.16
N HIS A 49 1.21 -2.98 18.78
CA HIS A 49 0.10 -3.28 19.69
C HIS A 49 0.08 -4.74 20.13
N HIS A 50 0.33 -5.69 19.23
CA HIS A 50 0.36 -7.12 19.54
C HIS A 50 1.51 -7.48 20.49
N LEU A 51 2.68 -6.84 20.34
CA LEU A 51 3.82 -7.05 21.24
C LEU A 51 3.56 -6.51 22.66
N HIS A 52 2.76 -5.46 22.79
CA HIS A 52 2.45 -4.82 24.08
C HIS A 52 1.12 -5.28 24.69
N HIS A 53 0.32 -6.11 24.02
CA HIS A 53 -0.96 -6.58 24.54
C HIS A 53 -0.75 -7.70 25.58
N GLU A 54 -1.61 -7.72 26.60
CA GLU A 54 -1.73 -8.84 27.53
C GLU A 54 -2.97 -9.68 27.16
N PRO A 55 -2.89 -11.02 27.13
CA PRO A 55 -1.73 -11.86 27.46
C PRO A 55 -0.64 -11.80 26.38
N PRO A 56 0.64 -11.96 26.76
CA PRO A 56 1.75 -11.91 25.82
C PRO A 56 1.61 -13.01 24.76
N PRO A 57 1.93 -12.72 23.49
CA PRO A 57 1.90 -13.73 22.44
C PRO A 57 2.88 -14.88 22.76
N PRO A 58 2.61 -16.09 22.24
CA PRO A 58 3.55 -17.21 22.32
C PRO A 58 4.98 -16.78 21.95
N PRO A 59 6.02 -17.30 22.61
CA PRO A 59 7.39 -16.84 22.44
C PRO A 59 7.86 -16.88 20.97
N ALA A 60 7.45 -17.91 20.22
CA ALA A 60 7.74 -18.02 18.79
C ALA A 60 7.14 -16.87 17.96
N ILE A 61 5.90 -16.47 18.27
CA ILE A 61 5.22 -15.34 17.59
C ILE A 61 5.84 -14.01 18.02
N LYS A 62 6.26 -13.91 19.28
CA LYS A 62 6.92 -12.72 19.81
C LYS A 62 8.25 -12.46 19.09
N GLU A 63 9.10 -13.49 18.97
CA GLU A 63 10.37 -13.40 18.22
C GLU A 63 10.14 -13.04 16.75
N GLU A 64 9.10 -13.59 16.12
CA GLU A 64 8.76 -13.25 14.75
C GLU A 64 8.28 -11.80 14.60
N LEU A 65 7.45 -11.31 15.52
CA LEU A 65 6.97 -9.92 15.52
C LEU A 65 8.11 -8.94 15.83
N GLU A 66 9.02 -9.28 16.74
CA GLU A 66 10.22 -8.50 17.04
C GLU A 66 11.20 -8.50 15.86
N SER A 67 11.38 -9.64 15.21
CA SER A 67 12.15 -9.76 13.97
C SER A 67 11.51 -8.92 12.88
N TRP A 68 10.19 -9.01 12.67
CA TRP A 68 9.46 -8.21 11.71
C TRP A 68 9.59 -6.71 12.01
N LEU A 69 9.50 -6.30 13.28
CA LEU A 69 9.61 -4.89 13.69
C LEU A 69 11.04 -4.38 13.55
N SER A 70 12.03 -5.20 13.90
CA SER A 70 13.45 -4.94 13.65
C SER A 70 13.68 -4.77 12.16
N ILE A 71 13.17 -5.70 11.34
CA ILE A 71 13.21 -5.63 9.90
C ILE A 71 12.47 -4.38 9.40
N TRP A 72 11.30 -4.02 9.91
CA TRP A 72 10.56 -2.81 9.51
C TRP A 72 11.34 -1.52 9.85
N ASN A 73 11.94 -1.46 11.03
CA ASN A 73 12.84 -0.38 11.45
C ASN A 73 14.10 -0.32 10.59
N ASN A 74 14.58 -1.48 10.13
CA ASN A 74 15.78 -1.65 9.30
C ASN A 74 15.49 -1.75 7.78
N ARG A 75 14.22 -1.71 7.34
CA ARG A 75 13.81 -2.00 5.96
C ARG A 75 14.01 -0.75 5.11
N GLY A 76 15.12 -0.74 4.38
CA GLY A 76 15.05 -0.88 2.93
C GLY A 76 15.48 -2.30 2.54
N THR A 77 14.54 -3.20 2.20
CA THR A 77 14.71 -4.39 1.33
C THR A 77 13.59 -5.45 1.51
N TYR A 78 13.09 -5.92 0.35
CA TYR A 78 12.21 -7.07 0.06
C TYR A 78 10.86 -7.16 0.74
N ALA A 79 9.83 -7.23 -0.12
CA ALA A 79 8.44 -7.62 0.12
C ALA A 79 8.12 -7.94 1.58
N CYS A 80 7.35 -7.08 2.25
CA CYS A 80 6.69 -7.48 3.49
C CYS A 80 6.02 -8.84 3.24
N PRO A 81 6.44 -9.94 3.90
CA PRO A 81 5.55 -11.06 4.02
C PRO A 81 4.28 -10.51 4.67
N PRO A 82 3.09 -10.95 4.22
CA PRO A 82 1.86 -10.62 4.93
C PRO A 82 2.08 -10.96 6.42
N PRO A 83 1.46 -10.19 7.35
CA PRO A 83 1.58 -10.48 8.78
C PRO A 83 1.34 -11.98 9.00
N PRO A 84 2.19 -12.64 9.79
CA PRO A 84 2.32 -14.09 9.76
C PRO A 84 0.98 -14.81 9.88
N GLN A 85 0.72 -15.66 8.89
CA GLN A 85 -0.27 -16.74 8.96
C GLN A 85 0.47 -18.08 8.84
N VAL A 86 1.47 -18.32 9.71
CA VAL A 86 2.21 -19.61 9.87
C VAL A 86 2.94 -20.12 8.58
N PRO A 87 3.90 -21.08 8.67
CA PRO A 87 5.32 -20.79 8.67
C PRO A 87 6.04 -21.14 7.35
N TYR A 88 7.04 -20.34 6.98
CA TYR A 88 8.16 -20.82 6.16
C TYR A 88 9.47 -20.21 6.64
N THR A 89 10.47 -21.07 6.77
CA THR A 89 11.83 -20.80 7.23
C THR A 89 12.60 -19.96 6.21
N ILE A 90 13.30 -18.91 6.64
CA ILE A 90 14.27 -18.17 5.81
C ILE A 90 15.63 -18.09 6.56
N PRO A 91 16.78 -18.27 5.88
CA PRO A 91 18.09 -18.34 6.51
C PRO A 91 18.66 -16.96 6.87
N GLN A 92 19.57 -16.97 7.84
CA GLN A 92 20.31 -15.81 8.31
C GLN A 92 21.42 -15.40 7.33
N SER A 93 21.29 -14.24 6.70
CA SER A 93 22.44 -13.44 6.29
C SER A 93 22.14 -11.96 6.52
N LYS A 94 23.02 -11.34 7.30
CA LYS A 94 22.94 -9.97 7.79
C LYS A 94 23.50 -9.01 6.72
N PRO A 95 22.78 -7.94 6.37
CA PRO A 95 23.42 -6.71 5.97
C PRO A 95 23.12 -5.57 6.94
N GLU A 96 24.09 -4.67 6.96
CA GLU A 96 24.23 -3.48 7.80
C GLU A 96 23.12 -2.45 7.60
N ARG A 97 22.82 -1.74 8.70
CA ARG A 97 21.72 -0.77 8.90
C ARG A 97 21.50 0.21 7.73
N ARG A 98 20.26 0.31 7.22
CA ARG A 98 19.71 1.51 6.54
C ARG A 98 18.21 1.63 6.84
N ALA A 99 17.86 2.65 7.63
CA ALA A 99 16.49 2.95 8.01
C ALA A 99 15.70 3.56 6.84
N VAL A 100 14.42 3.88 7.07
CA VAL A 100 13.45 4.58 6.20
C VAL A 100 13.93 5.93 5.59
N ASP A 101 15.19 6.29 5.84
CA ASP A 101 15.85 7.55 5.55
C ASP A 101 15.69 7.98 4.10
N ASN A 102 15.79 7.08 3.13
CA ASN A 102 15.74 7.47 1.72
C ASN A 102 14.34 7.86 1.25
N THR A 103 13.28 7.39 1.92
CA THR A 103 11.90 7.82 1.61
C THR A 103 11.61 9.20 2.18
N LEU A 104 12.00 9.44 3.43
CA LEU A 104 11.88 10.77 4.03
C LEU A 104 12.79 11.77 3.33
N ALA A 105 14.01 11.36 2.95
CA ALA A 105 14.92 12.17 2.14
C ALA A 105 14.34 12.46 0.74
N LEU A 106 13.71 11.47 0.09
CA LEU A 106 13.02 11.69 -1.19
C LEU A 106 11.89 12.73 -1.05
N LEU A 107 11.03 12.58 -0.02
CA LEU A 107 9.93 13.51 0.23
C LEU A 107 10.43 14.91 0.61
N HIS A 108 11.48 14.99 1.43
CA HIS A 108 12.14 16.23 1.82
C HIS A 108 12.79 16.92 0.62
N ASN A 109 13.49 16.18 -0.24
CA ASN A 109 14.07 16.72 -1.46
C ASN A 109 12.97 17.16 -2.43
N SER A 110 11.87 16.43 -2.53
CA SER A 110 10.70 16.82 -3.31
C SER A 110 10.02 18.09 -2.79
N SER A 111 10.02 18.33 -1.47
CA SER A 111 9.44 19.56 -0.91
C SER A 111 10.30 20.79 -1.16
N HIS A 112 11.63 20.63 -1.20
CA HIS A 112 12.56 21.74 -1.41
C HIS A 112 12.85 22.00 -2.89
N THR A 113 12.87 20.96 -3.71
CA THR A 113 13.28 21.05 -5.11
C THR A 113 12.10 20.72 -6.02
N ARG A 114 11.89 21.49 -7.09
CA ARG A 114 10.90 21.18 -8.14
C ARG A 114 11.45 20.25 -9.22
N GLY A 115 12.51 19.50 -8.90
CA GLY A 115 13.23 18.63 -9.83
C GLY A 115 12.57 17.26 -10.01
N LEU A 116 13.40 16.26 -10.33
CA LEU A 116 12.96 14.88 -10.59
C LEU A 116 12.20 14.26 -9.41
N SER A 117 12.64 14.52 -8.17
CA SER A 117 11.98 14.06 -6.95
C SER A 117 10.54 14.57 -6.85
N HIS A 118 10.31 15.84 -7.18
CA HIS A 118 8.98 16.43 -7.21
C HIS A 118 8.10 15.83 -8.30
N GLN A 119 8.62 15.71 -9.53
CA GLN A 119 7.91 15.06 -10.63
C GLN A 119 7.52 13.63 -10.30
N LEU A 120 8.42 12.87 -9.66
CA LEU A 120 8.17 11.51 -9.21
C LEU A 120 7.02 11.48 -8.19
N THR A 121 7.08 12.28 -7.13
CA THR A 121 6.01 12.31 -6.11
C THR A 121 4.66 12.76 -6.68
N ARG A 122 4.66 13.70 -7.64
CA ARG A 122 3.46 14.14 -8.37
C ARG A 122 2.88 13.01 -9.21
N ASN A 123 3.72 12.33 -9.99
CA ASN A 123 3.30 11.23 -10.87
C ASN A 123 2.77 10.05 -10.06
N LEU A 124 3.40 9.73 -8.93
CA LEU A 124 2.87 8.73 -8.00
C LEU A 124 1.49 9.12 -7.46
N ALA A 125 1.30 10.38 -7.06
CA ALA A 125 0.02 10.84 -6.57
C ALA A 125 -1.10 10.73 -7.62
N LEU A 126 -0.77 10.99 -8.89
CA LEU A 126 -1.68 10.80 -10.02
C LEU A 126 -1.95 9.32 -10.30
N LEU A 127 -0.91 8.48 -10.30
CA LEU A 127 -1.07 7.04 -10.50
C LEU A 127 -1.98 6.43 -9.44
N VAL A 128 -1.76 6.76 -8.16
CA VAL A 128 -2.62 6.31 -7.06
C VAL A 128 -4.05 6.84 -7.22
N HIS A 129 -4.22 8.07 -7.71
CA HIS A 129 -5.57 8.60 -8.01
C HIS A 129 -6.29 7.75 -9.06
N HIS A 130 -5.60 7.47 -10.17
CA HIS A 130 -6.16 6.70 -11.27
C HIS A 130 -6.44 5.25 -10.86
N GLU A 131 -5.56 4.62 -10.09
CA GLU A 131 -5.80 3.27 -9.56
C GLU A 131 -6.98 3.24 -8.60
N TYR A 132 -7.06 4.21 -7.68
CA TYR A 132 -8.23 4.33 -6.81
C TYR A 132 -9.52 4.50 -7.61
N ARG A 133 -9.51 5.35 -8.64
CA ARG A 133 -10.63 5.52 -9.56
C ARG A 133 -11.01 4.22 -10.26
N ARG A 134 -10.06 3.56 -10.95
CA ARG A 134 -10.26 2.27 -11.65
C ARG A 134 -10.91 1.23 -10.74
N VAL A 135 -10.44 1.14 -9.50
CA VAL A 135 -10.94 0.20 -8.51
C VAL A 135 -12.33 0.59 -8.00
N SER A 136 -12.55 1.87 -7.71
CA SER A 136 -13.82 2.39 -7.19
C SER A 136 -14.93 2.47 -8.24
N GLU A 137 -14.57 2.49 -9.53
CA GLU A 137 -15.51 2.53 -10.65
C GLU A 137 -16.30 1.21 -10.79
N ILE A 138 -15.84 0.11 -10.17
CA ILE A 138 -16.63 -1.11 -10.01
C ILE A 138 -17.72 -0.86 -8.96
N LYS A 139 -18.85 -0.30 -9.39
CA LYS A 139 -20.05 -0.11 -8.57
C LYS A 139 -20.79 -1.44 -8.44
N TYR A 140 -20.66 -2.08 -7.28
CA TYR A 140 -21.57 -3.16 -6.91
C TYR A 140 -22.95 -2.58 -6.56
N PRO A 141 -24.03 -3.29 -6.87
CA PRO A 141 -25.35 -2.89 -6.40
C PRO A 141 -25.38 -2.86 -4.87
N VAL A 142 -25.98 -1.80 -4.30
CA VAL A 142 -26.13 -1.65 -2.85
C VAL A 142 -27.22 -2.60 -2.38
N TRP A 143 -26.91 -3.44 -1.38
CA TRP A 143 -27.89 -4.38 -0.83
C TRP A 143 -29.02 -3.62 -0.12
N ASN A 144 -30.26 -3.93 -0.48
CA ASN A 144 -31.48 -3.35 0.08
C ASN A 144 -32.28 -4.45 0.82
N PRO A 145 -32.43 -4.38 2.15
CA PRO A 145 -33.11 -5.43 2.92
C PRO A 145 -34.58 -5.61 2.56
N GLN A 146 -35.21 -4.63 1.91
CA GLN A 146 -36.62 -4.67 1.54
C GLN A 146 -36.89 -5.42 0.23
N LEU A 147 -35.85 -5.75 -0.53
CA LEU A 147 -35.99 -6.41 -1.83
C LEU A 147 -35.57 -7.88 -1.76
N PRO A 148 -36.31 -8.78 -2.44
CA PRO A 148 -35.94 -10.19 -2.51
C PRO A 148 -34.59 -10.37 -3.22
N ALA A 149 -33.88 -11.44 -2.87
CA ALA A 149 -32.52 -11.72 -3.35
C ALA A 149 -32.41 -11.80 -4.89
N ASP A 150 -33.50 -12.14 -5.56
CA ASP A 150 -33.59 -12.27 -7.03
C ASP A 150 -34.02 -10.98 -7.76
N SER A 151 -34.08 -9.84 -7.05
CA SER A 151 -34.46 -8.58 -7.68
C SER A 151 -33.47 -8.17 -8.79
N LYS A 152 -33.99 -7.57 -9.87
CA LYS A 152 -33.19 -7.05 -10.99
C LYS A 152 -32.17 -5.99 -10.57
N GLU A 153 -32.40 -5.35 -9.42
CA GLU A 153 -31.49 -4.35 -8.85
C GLU A 153 -30.17 -4.96 -8.36
N TYR A 154 -30.15 -6.26 -8.04
CA TYR A 154 -28.95 -7.01 -7.67
C TYR A 154 -28.25 -7.70 -8.82
N GLN A 155 -28.87 -7.73 -10.01
CA GLN A 155 -28.23 -8.28 -11.19
C GLN A 155 -27.08 -7.36 -11.59
N ILE A 156 -25.85 -7.85 -11.39
CA ILE A 156 -24.65 -7.20 -11.93
C ILE A 156 -24.89 -7.08 -13.43
N ARG A 157 -24.89 -5.85 -13.98
CA ARG A 157 -25.01 -5.63 -15.42
C ARG A 157 -23.88 -6.36 -16.13
N VAL A 158 -24.15 -7.57 -16.60
CA VAL A 158 -23.28 -8.28 -17.52
C VAL A 158 -23.49 -7.57 -18.85
N LEU A 159 -22.51 -6.77 -19.25
CA LEU A 159 -22.53 -6.15 -20.57
C LEU A 159 -22.65 -7.27 -21.62
N PRO A 160 -23.50 -7.11 -22.66
CA PRO A 160 -23.74 -8.14 -23.66
C PRO A 160 -22.46 -8.55 -24.40
N ALA A 161 -22.50 -9.69 -25.09
CA ALA A 161 -21.36 -10.28 -25.79
C ALA A 161 -20.62 -9.27 -26.70
N LYS A 162 -19.29 -9.31 -26.57
CA LYS A 162 -18.34 -8.25 -26.91
C LYS A 162 -18.55 -7.64 -28.30
N SER A 163 -18.84 -6.34 -28.34
CA SER A 163 -18.71 -5.57 -29.59
C SER A 163 -17.23 -5.48 -30.03
N ARG A 164 -16.96 -5.22 -31.31
CA ARG A 164 -15.59 -4.99 -31.85
C ARG A 164 -14.85 -3.84 -31.14
N THR A 165 -15.58 -2.95 -30.47
CA THR A 165 -15.06 -1.86 -29.64
C THR A 165 -14.60 -2.37 -28.27
N GLU A 166 -15.22 -3.42 -27.75
CA GLU A 166 -14.96 -4.01 -26.45
C GLU A 166 -13.73 -4.92 -26.47
N THR A 167 -13.48 -5.63 -27.57
CA THR A 167 -12.22 -6.37 -27.77
C THR A 167 -11.01 -5.44 -27.82
N LYS A 168 -11.13 -4.24 -28.41
CA LYS A 168 -10.09 -3.20 -28.35
C LYS A 168 -9.87 -2.67 -26.92
N ARG A 169 -10.95 -2.50 -26.14
CA ARG A 169 -10.86 -2.13 -24.72
C ARG A 169 -10.16 -3.20 -23.89
N ASP A 170 -10.49 -4.47 -24.11
CA ASP A 170 -9.84 -5.60 -23.43
C ASP A 170 -8.35 -5.70 -23.80
N ALA A 171 -8.01 -5.50 -25.08
CA ALA A 171 -6.62 -5.46 -25.52
C ALA A 171 -5.87 -4.29 -24.85
N MET A 172 -6.47 -3.10 -24.79
CA MET A 172 -5.90 -1.94 -24.10
C MET A 172 -5.73 -2.20 -22.60
N LYS A 173 -6.70 -2.87 -21.97
CA LYS A 173 -6.63 -3.28 -20.56
C LYS A 173 -5.49 -4.25 -20.32
N ALA A 174 -5.34 -5.27 -21.16
CA ALA A 174 -4.23 -6.23 -21.05
C ALA A 174 -2.86 -5.56 -21.22
N ILE A 175 -2.74 -4.59 -22.13
CA ILE A 175 -1.52 -3.79 -22.30
C ILE A 175 -1.26 -2.96 -21.03
N SER A 176 -2.29 -2.30 -20.50
CA SER A 176 -2.18 -1.52 -19.26
C SER A 176 -1.74 -2.39 -18.08
N ASP A 177 -2.30 -3.60 -17.94
CA ASP A 177 -1.98 -4.49 -16.83
C ASP A 177 -0.54 -5.03 -16.95
N ARG A 178 -0.05 -5.31 -18.17
CA ARG A 178 1.36 -5.64 -18.43
C ARG A 178 2.29 -4.48 -18.11
N ALA A 179 1.94 -3.26 -18.53
CA ALA A 179 2.72 -2.06 -18.24
C ALA A 179 2.81 -1.81 -16.73
N LEU A 180 1.69 -1.91 -16.01
CA LEU A 180 1.65 -1.76 -14.56
C LEU A 180 2.43 -2.87 -13.83
N SER A 181 2.44 -4.10 -14.35
CA SER A 181 3.28 -5.17 -13.83
C SER A 181 4.77 -4.86 -13.97
N ALA A 182 5.19 -4.37 -15.14
CA ALA A 182 6.57 -3.94 -15.37
C ALA A 182 6.97 -2.76 -14.46
N VAL A 183 6.10 -1.76 -14.32
CA VAL A 183 6.29 -0.64 -13.39
C VAL A 183 6.37 -1.13 -11.95
N SER A 184 5.51 -2.07 -11.54
CA SER A 184 5.55 -2.66 -10.20
C SER A 184 6.87 -3.39 -9.94
N LYS A 185 7.42 -4.07 -10.95
CA LYS A 185 8.75 -4.70 -10.84
C LYS A 185 9.86 -3.66 -10.75
N ALA A 186 9.80 -2.58 -11.54
CA ALA A 186 10.74 -1.47 -11.47
C ALA A 186 10.70 -0.77 -10.11
N VAL A 187 9.50 -0.53 -9.56
CA VAL A 187 9.30 -0.03 -8.21
C VAL A 187 9.98 -0.95 -7.21
N ARG A 188 9.71 -2.26 -7.24
CA ARG A 188 10.36 -3.22 -6.33
C ARG A 188 11.89 -3.24 -6.45
N MET A 189 12.43 -3.06 -7.66
CA MET A 189 13.87 -2.95 -7.88
C MET A 189 14.44 -1.66 -7.28
N ALA A 190 13.77 -0.52 -7.46
CA ALA A 190 14.16 0.75 -6.87
C ALA A 190 14.07 0.72 -5.34
N GLU A 191 13.00 0.12 -4.80
CA GLU A 191 12.85 -0.08 -3.36
C GLU A 191 13.97 -0.98 -2.78
N GLY A 192 14.38 -2.01 -3.53
CA GLY A 192 15.46 -2.90 -3.13
C GLY A 192 16.86 -2.28 -3.25
N ARG A 193 17.13 -1.54 -4.33
CA ARG A 193 18.45 -0.94 -4.60
C ARG A 193 18.71 0.29 -3.74
N ASP A 194 17.75 1.20 -3.70
CA ASP A 194 17.92 2.53 -3.11
C ASP A 194 17.25 2.65 -1.74
N GLY A 195 16.63 1.58 -1.21
CA GLY A 195 16.03 1.58 0.12
C GLY A 195 14.88 2.58 0.30
N VAL A 196 14.22 2.96 -0.80
CA VAL A 196 13.02 3.80 -0.78
C VAL A 196 11.80 2.92 -0.59
N VAL A 197 10.75 3.40 0.07
CA VAL A 197 9.45 2.75 0.17
C VAL A 197 8.47 3.62 -0.60
N LEU A 198 8.07 3.17 -1.79
CA LEU A 198 7.08 3.88 -2.61
C LEU A 198 5.66 3.44 -2.26
N GLY A 199 5.51 2.36 -1.49
CA GLY A 199 4.24 1.89 -0.96
C GLY A 199 3.45 1.07 -1.98
N SER A 200 2.42 0.38 -1.52
CA SER A 200 1.59 -0.48 -2.36
C SER A 200 0.11 -0.10 -2.26
N VAL A 201 -0.56 -0.06 -3.40
CA VAL A 201 -2.01 0.16 -3.45
C VAL A 201 -2.68 -1.17 -3.09
N ALA A 202 -2.98 -1.37 -1.81
CA ALA A 202 -3.78 -2.50 -1.36
C ALA A 202 -5.27 -2.17 -1.53
N VAL A 203 -5.90 -2.75 -2.55
CA VAL A 203 -7.35 -2.69 -2.73
C VAL A 203 -7.99 -3.68 -1.76
N LYS A 204 -8.71 -3.16 -0.75
CA LYS A 204 -9.48 -4.00 0.18
C LYS A 204 -10.79 -4.44 -0.48
N GLY A 205 -10.71 -5.33 -1.45
CA GLY A 205 -11.86 -6.00 -2.07
C GLY A 205 -12.07 -7.39 -1.46
N LYS A 206 -13.27 -7.69 -0.96
CA LYS A 206 -13.65 -9.08 -0.68
C LYS A 206 -13.92 -9.77 -2.02
N LEU A 207 -12.92 -10.50 -2.54
CA LEU A 207 -13.16 -11.48 -3.59
C LEU A 207 -14.01 -12.61 -2.98
N LYS A 208 -15.34 -12.55 -3.15
CA LYS A 208 -16.14 -13.77 -3.02
C LYS A 208 -15.72 -14.67 -4.18
N ARG A 209 -14.91 -15.69 -3.91
CA ARG A 209 -14.80 -16.84 -4.81
C ARG A 209 -16.16 -17.52 -4.80
N ASN A 210 -16.84 -17.48 -5.92
CA ASN A 210 -17.99 -18.36 -6.14
C ASN A 210 -17.39 -19.77 -6.26
N VAL A 211 -17.60 -20.58 -5.22
CA VAL A 211 -17.47 -22.04 -5.27
C VAL A 211 -18.82 -22.57 -5.72
#